data_AF-Q67KM8-F1
#
_entry.id   AF-Q67KM8-F1
#
_cell.length_a   1.000
_cell.length_b   1.000
_cell.length_c   1.000
_cell.angle_alpha   90.00
_cell.angle_beta   90.00
_cell.angle_gamma   90.00
#
_symmetry.space_group_name_H-M   'P 1'
#
loop_
_entity.id
_entity.type
_entity.pdbx_description
1 polymer ?
#
loop_
_entity_poly.entity_id
_entity_poly.type
_entity_poly.pdbx_seq_one_letter_code
_entity_poly.pdbx_strand_id
1 'polypeptide(L)' 'MALIAAGLEESGGLRRIADQKETGVKAPMVQPGEVAPDFTLESTEGPFTLSALRGRKRALIIFYPKDNTPG' A
#
# COMPACT_ATOMS: atom_id res chain seq x y z
N MET A 1 -1.99 45.84 39.32
CA MET A 1 -2.27 44.82 40.35
C MET A 1 -2.91 43.64 39.66
N ALA A 2 -2.21 42.49 39.64
CA ALA A 2 -2.60 41.27 38.93
C ALA A 2 -2.97 40.16 39.93
N LEU A 3 -4.02 39.37 39.62
CA LEU A 3 -4.26 37.95 39.97
C LEU A 3 -5.63 37.55 39.35
N ILE A 4 -5.74 36.82 38.24
CA ILE A 4 -5.62 35.36 37.96
C ILE A 4 -6.68 34.44 38.62
N ALA A 5 -7.31 33.64 37.75
CA ALA A 5 -8.01 32.33 37.89
C ALA A 5 -9.56 32.41 37.73
N ALA A 6 -10.25 31.59 36.92
CA ALA A 6 -9.89 30.41 36.13
C ALA A 6 -10.96 30.10 35.06
N GLY A 7 -10.53 29.51 33.94
CA GLY A 7 -11.22 28.37 33.30
C GLY A 7 -12.37 28.63 32.34
N LEU A 8 -12.07 28.66 31.03
CA LEU A 8 -12.76 27.91 29.96
C LEU A 8 -12.02 28.16 28.62
N GLU A 9 -10.86 27.52 28.48
CA GLU A 9 -10.14 27.38 27.22
C GLU A 9 -10.49 25.98 26.66
N GLU A 10 -11.60 25.85 25.96
CA GLU A 10 -11.91 24.65 25.16
C GLU A 10 -11.58 24.95 23.69
N SER A 11 -10.29 24.82 23.44
CA SER A 11 -9.71 23.97 22.40
C SER A 11 -10.32 24.00 20.99
N GLY A 12 -9.46 24.41 20.06
CA GLY A 12 -9.24 23.58 18.88
C GLY A 12 -10.17 23.86 17.71
N GLY A 13 -9.86 24.92 16.98
CA GLY A 13 -10.33 25.10 15.61
C GLY A 13 -10.22 23.81 14.81
N LEU A 14 -11.26 23.55 14.02
CA LEU A 14 -11.35 22.49 13.04
C LEU A 14 -10.12 22.57 12.13
N ARG A 15 -9.07 21.87 12.54
CA ARG A 15 -7.85 21.69 11.77
C ARG A 15 -8.33 21.05 10.48
N ARG A 16 -8.28 21.85 9.41
CA ARG A 16 -8.17 21.35 8.04
C ARG A 16 -7.23 20.16 8.14
N ILE A 17 -7.76 18.97 7.91
CA ILE A 17 -6.96 17.80 7.60
C ILE A 17 -6.21 18.20 6.33
N ALA A 18 -5.06 18.83 6.56
CA ALA A 18 -4.16 19.28 5.56
C ALA A 18 -3.83 18.06 4.73
N ASP A 19 -4.02 18.22 3.42
CA ASP A 19 -2.95 17.89 2.48
C ASP A 19 -2.26 16.57 2.82
N GLN A 20 -3.04 15.49 2.83
CA GLN A 20 -2.49 14.16 2.57
C GLN A 20 -2.06 14.18 1.11
N LYS A 21 -0.92 14.83 0.88
CA LYS A 21 -0.20 14.86 -0.37
C LYS A 21 0.02 13.41 -0.74
N GLU A 22 -0.75 12.94 -1.71
CA GLU A 22 -0.78 11.59 -2.22
C GLU A 22 0.57 11.31 -2.92
N THR A 23 1.65 11.17 -2.14
CA THR A 23 2.97 10.76 -2.64
C THR A 23 3.04 9.25 -2.80
N GLY A 24 1.92 8.62 -3.15
CA GLY A 24 1.88 7.25 -3.61
C GLY A 24 2.31 7.27 -5.07
N VAL A 25 3.40 6.61 -5.41
CA VAL A 25 3.65 6.23 -6.81
C VAL A 25 2.39 5.49 -7.25
N LYS A 26 1.56 6.12 -8.09
CA LYS A 26 0.41 5.48 -8.70
C LYS A 26 0.98 4.36 -9.56
N ALA A 27 1.00 3.14 -9.01
CA ALA A 27 1.40 1.97 -9.77
C ALA A 27 0.54 1.95 -11.05
N PRO A 28 1.14 1.75 -12.23
CA PRO A 28 0.37 1.73 -13.46
C PRO A 28 -0.73 0.68 -13.32
N MET A 29 -1.97 1.11 -13.60
CA MET A 29 -3.12 0.21 -13.59
C MET A 29 -2.91 -0.81 -14.70
N VAL A 30 -2.88 -2.11 -14.35
CA VAL A 30 -2.61 -3.18 -15.32
C VAL A 30 -3.63 -3.14 -16.46
N GLN A 31 -3.15 -3.06 -17.70
CA GLN A 31 -3.98 -3.08 -18.91
C GLN A 31 -3.74 -4.35 -19.74
N PRO A 32 -4.78 -4.86 -20.44
CA PRO A 32 -4.59 -5.93 -21.41
C PRO A 32 -3.59 -5.54 -22.51
N GLY A 33 -2.71 -6.49 -22.88
CA GLY A 33 -1.69 -6.29 -23.92
C GLY A 33 -0.41 -5.60 -23.44
N GLU A 34 -0.44 -4.94 -22.27
CA GLU A 34 0.78 -4.42 -21.65
C GLU A 34 1.57 -5.53 -20.96
N VAL A 35 2.88 -5.32 -20.85
CA VAL A 35 3.74 -6.22 -20.07
C VAL A 35 3.36 -6.11 -18.60
N ALA A 36 3.05 -7.24 -17.97
CA ALA A 36 2.77 -7.27 -16.54
C ALA A 36 3.93 -6.66 -15.73
N PRO A 37 3.65 -5.80 -14.74
CA PRO A 37 4.66 -5.26 -13.84
C PRO A 37 5.47 -6.38 -13.18
N ASP A 38 6.79 -6.22 -13.12
CA ASP A 38 7.65 -7.22 -12.51
C ASP A 38 7.62 -7.10 -10.98
N PHE A 39 7.78 -8.23 -10.30
CA PHE A 39 7.92 -8.29 -8.85
C PHE A 39 8.76 -9.49 -8.45
N THR A 40 9.34 -9.40 -7.25
CA THR A 40 10.02 -10.51 -6.59
C THR A 40 9.35 -10.76 -5.24
N LEU A 41 9.05 -12.03 -4.95
CA LEU A 41 8.45 -12.47 -3.69
C LEU A 41 9.24 -13.63 -3.11
N GLU A 42 9.24 -13.75 -1.79
CA GLU A 42 9.72 -14.95 -1.12
C GLU A 42 8.79 -16.14 -1.41
N SER A 43 9.37 -17.32 -1.59
CA SER A 43 8.64 -18.58 -1.77
C SER A 43 9.33 -19.71 -1.01
N THR A 44 8.72 -20.89 -0.97
CA THR A 44 9.27 -22.08 -0.30
C THR A 44 10.57 -22.58 -0.91
N GLU A 45 10.85 -22.27 -2.17
CA GLU A 45 12.09 -22.63 -2.88
C GLU A 45 13.10 -21.47 -2.97
N GLY A 46 12.82 -20.37 -2.26
CA GLY A 46 13.59 -19.12 -2.30
C GLY A 46 12.89 -18.02 -3.12
N PRO A 47 13.59 -16.90 -3.42
CA PRO A 47 12.98 -15.77 -4.12
C PRO A 47 12.50 -16.13 -5.52
N PHE A 48 11.26 -15.76 -5.83
CA PHE A 48 10.64 -15.91 -7.14
C PHE A 48 10.43 -14.55 -7.81
N THR A 49 10.88 -14.40 -9.06
CA THR A 49 10.66 -13.19 -9.87
C THR A 49 9.76 -13.49 -11.06
N LEU A 50 8.68 -12.71 -11.25
CA LEU A 50 7.68 -12.96 -12.29
C LEU A 50 8.29 -13.01 -13.70
N SER A 51 9.23 -12.11 -14.02
CA SER A 51 9.86 -12.04 -15.34
C SER A 51 10.62 -13.31 -15.76
N ALA A 52 10.97 -14.19 -14.82
CA ALA A 52 11.59 -15.48 -15.13
C ALA A 52 10.69 -16.43 -15.95
N LEU A 53 9.37 -16.20 -15.96
CA LEU A 53 8.41 -17.00 -16.72
C LEU A 53 8.23 -16.54 -18.18
N ARG A 54 8.70 -15.34 -18.55
CA ARG A 54 8.49 -14.75 -19.88
C ARG A 54 9.00 -15.69 -20.98
N GLY A 55 8.16 -15.92 -21.99
CA GLY A 55 8.47 -16.80 -23.12
C GLY A 55 8.55 -18.30 -22.79
N ARG A 56 8.37 -18.71 -21.52
CA ARG A 56 8.48 -20.11 -21.09
C ARG A 56 7.15 -20.69 -20.64
N LYS A 57 6.36 -19.93 -19.87
CA LYS A 57 5.10 -20.39 -19.26
C LYS A 57 4.06 -19.27 -19.24
N ARG A 58 2.79 -19.66 -19.24
CA ARG A 58 1.67 -18.76 -18.91
C ARG A 58 1.47 -18.77 -17.39
N ALA A 59 1.17 -17.63 -16.80
CA ALA A 59 0.97 -17.48 -15.36
C ALA A 59 -0.46 -16.96 -15.08
N LEU A 60 -1.07 -17.46 -14.00
CA LEU A 60 -2.28 -16.91 -13.40
C LEU A 60 -1.90 -16.40 -12.00
N ILE A 61 -2.13 -15.11 -11.75
CA ILE A 61 -1.81 -14.48 -10.46
C ILE A 61 -3.12 -14.25 -9.72
N ILE A 62 -3.23 -14.81 -8.52
CA ILE A 62 -4.40 -14.68 -7.65
C ILE A 62 -3.93 -14.06 -6.34
N PHE A 63 -4.46 -12.88 -6.01
CA PHE A 63 -4.32 -12.30 -4.69
C PHE A 63 -5.50 -12.75 -3.84
N TYR A 64 -5.22 -13.54 -2.81
CA TYR A 64 -6.24 -13.98 -1.85
C TYR A 64 -5.87 -13.47 -0.45
N PRO A 65 -6.83 -13.04 0.37
CA PRO A 65 -6.58 -12.70 1.77
C PRO A 65 -5.93 -13.89 2.46
N LYS A 66 -4.94 -13.62 3.33
CA LYS A 66 -4.20 -14.66 4.06
C LYS A 66 -5.16 -15.73 4.59
N ASP A 67 -5.07 -16.91 4.01
CA ASP A 67 -5.78 -18.07 4.49
C ASP A 67 -4.95 -18.62 5.67
N ASN A 68 -5.56 -18.75 6.84
CA ASN A 68 -4.92 -19.42 7.97
C ASN A 68 -5.03 -20.95 7.79
N THR A 69 -4.75 -21.45 6.59
CA THR A 69 -4.65 -22.88 6.30
C THR A 69 -3.17 -23.24 6.14
N PRO A 70 -2.69 -24.34 6.74
CA PRO A 70 -1.30 -24.76 6.59
C PRO A 70 -1.09 -25.23 5.14
N GLY A 71 -0.29 -24.47 4.40
CA GLY A 71 0.36 -24.87 3.15
C GLY A 71 1.86 -24.94 3.35
#